data_AF-A0A3C1EWJ9-F1
#
_entry.id   AF-A0A3C1EWJ9-F1
#
_cell.length_a   1.000
_cell.length_b   1.000
_cell.length_c   1.000
_cell.angle_alpha   90.00
_cell.angle_beta   90.00
_cell.angle_gamma   90.00
#
_symmetry.space_group_name_H-M   'P 1'
#
loop_
_entity.id
_entity.type
_entity.pdbx_description
1 polymer ?
#
loop_
_entity_poly.entity_id
_entity_poly.type
_entity_poly.pdbx_seq_one_letter_code
_entity_poly.pdbx_strand_id
1 'polypeptide(L)'
;MKSYMGDAVIEDESMRNGWIYVSHFRRFFYVYSYASGLLISKALQKMVKDDKKNIVLVKRFLESGSTQSPKELFKGIGIDITKKEFWLNGIEEIKVLLNKL
;
A
#
# COMPACT_ATOMS: atom_id res chain seq x y z
N MET A 1 -3.46 19.73 -2.58
CA MET A 1 -2.03 19.47 -2.28
C MET A 1 -1.70 19.75 -0.81
N LYS A 2 -2.05 20.92 -0.28
CA LYS A 2 -1.78 21.32 1.12
C LYS A 2 -2.11 20.26 2.19
N SER A 3 -3.27 19.61 2.12
CA SER A 3 -3.67 18.57 3.10
C SER A 3 -2.76 17.32 3.12
N TYR A 4 -2.07 17.03 2.02
CA TYR A 4 -1.15 15.89 1.91
C TYR A 4 0.31 16.27 2.20
N MET A 5 0.72 17.47 1.81
CA MET A 5 2.12 17.91 1.89
C MET A 5 2.46 18.60 3.21
N GLY A 6 1.47 19.16 3.91
CA GLY A 6 1.66 19.90 5.16
C GLY A 6 2.46 21.20 4.96
N ASP A 7 2.89 21.79 6.08
CA ASP A 7 3.58 23.09 6.08
C ASP A 7 5.05 23.01 5.63
N ALA A 8 5.57 21.79 5.44
CA ALA A 8 6.95 21.57 4.98
C ALA A 8 7.16 21.90 3.49
N VAL A 9 6.07 22.06 2.72
CA VAL A 9 6.11 22.35 1.28
C VAL A 9 5.41 23.66 0.98
N ILE A 10 6.12 24.58 0.33
CA ILE A 10 5.56 25.86 -0.12
C ILE A 10 4.56 25.60 -1.26
N GLU A 11 3.36 26.17 -1.16
CA GLU A 11 2.34 26.07 -2.21
C GLU A 11 2.70 26.98 -3.39
N ASP A 12 2.90 26.38 -4.55
CA ASP A 12 3.12 27.09 -5.81
C ASP A 12 1.81 27.11 -6.62
N GLU A 13 1.51 28.24 -7.26
CA GLU A 13 0.27 28.42 -8.02
C GLU A 13 0.11 27.40 -9.16
N SER A 14 1.22 26.98 -9.78
CA SER A 14 1.21 25.98 -10.86
C SER A 14 0.69 24.62 -10.39
N MET A 15 0.78 24.30 -9.09
CA MET A 15 0.29 23.04 -8.53
C MET A 15 -1.23 22.86 -8.71
N ARG A 16 -1.99 23.95 -8.88
CA ARG A 16 -3.45 23.90 -9.09
C ARG A 16 -3.84 23.12 -10.35
N ASN A 17 -3.00 23.18 -11.37
CA ASN A 17 -3.23 22.52 -12.67
C ASN A 17 -2.46 21.19 -12.80
N GLY A 18 -1.81 20.72 -11.73
CA GLY A 18 -0.99 19.52 -11.77
C GLY A 18 -1.76 18.24 -12.11
N TRP A 19 -3.09 18.23 -11.96
CA TRP A 19 -3.90 17.09 -12.34
C TRP A 19 -3.98 16.86 -13.87
N ILE A 20 -3.77 17.91 -14.68
CA ILE A 20 -3.96 17.87 -16.14
C ILE A 20 -2.99 16.87 -16.81
N TYR A 21 -1.74 16.84 -16.35
CA TYR A 21 -0.68 16.01 -16.94
C TYR A 21 -0.74 14.54 -16.49
N VAL A 22 -1.52 14.21 -15.47
CA VAL A 22 -1.59 12.86 -14.91
C VAL A 22 -2.43 11.96 -15.82
N SER A 23 -1.77 11.22 -16.72
CA SER A 23 -2.43 10.30 -17.66
C SER A 23 -3.30 9.24 -16.97
N HIS A 24 -2.90 8.80 -15.77
CA HIS A 24 -3.60 7.77 -15.00
C HIS A 24 -5.02 8.15 -14.57
N PHE A 25 -5.39 9.43 -14.50
CA PHE A 25 -6.77 9.84 -14.20
C PHE A 25 -7.75 9.52 -15.32
N ARG A 26 -7.24 9.19 -16.52
CA ARG A 26 -8.04 8.70 -17.65
C ARG A 26 -8.35 7.20 -17.55
N ARG A 27 -7.87 6.52 -16.49
CA ARG A 27 -8.15 5.11 -16.20
C ARG A 27 -8.99 5.00 -14.92
N PHE A 28 -10.19 4.43 -15.02
CA PHE A 28 -11.11 4.32 -13.89
C PHE A 28 -10.49 3.54 -12.72
N PHE A 29 -10.43 4.18 -11.55
CA PHE A 29 -9.96 3.57 -10.30
C PHE A 29 -8.60 2.86 -10.41
N TYR A 30 -7.68 3.36 -11.23
CA TYR A 30 -6.38 2.71 -11.41
C TYR A 30 -5.41 3.06 -10.27
N VAL A 31 -5.34 4.34 -9.89
CA VAL A 31 -4.27 4.88 -9.04
C VAL A 31 -4.26 4.33 -7.60
N TYR A 32 -5.40 3.94 -7.05
CA TYR A 32 -5.47 3.43 -5.68
C TYR A 32 -4.74 2.08 -5.52
N SER A 33 -4.57 1.35 -6.62
CA SER A 33 -3.88 0.05 -6.63
C SER A 33 -2.41 0.16 -6.22
N TYR A 34 -1.75 1.30 -6.51
CA TYR A 34 -0.37 1.56 -6.09
C TYR A 34 -0.25 1.68 -4.58
N ALA A 35 -1.09 2.51 -3.96
CA ALA A 35 -1.10 2.67 -2.52
C ALA A 35 -1.46 1.34 -1.84
N SER A 36 -2.45 0.63 -2.40
CA SER A 36 -2.86 -0.70 -1.92
C SER A 36 -1.70 -1.70 -1.98
N GLY A 37 -1.04 -1.82 -3.13
CA GLY A 37 0.05 -2.77 -3.33
C GLY A 37 1.27 -2.46 -2.45
N LEU A 38 1.62 -1.19 -2.29
CA LEU A 38 2.70 -0.77 -1.39
C LEU A 38 2.40 -1.14 0.06
N LEU A 39 1.22 -0.77 0.57
CA LEU A 39 0.86 -1.02 1.97
C LEU A 39 0.70 -2.53 2.25
N ILE A 40 0.12 -3.30 1.32
CA ILE A 40 0.09 -4.77 1.41
C ILE A 40 1.51 -5.32 1.50
N SER A 41 2.42 -4.88 0.61
CA SER A 41 3.82 -5.32 0.61
C SER A 41 4.52 -5.01 1.94
N LYS A 42 4.29 -3.81 2.50
CA LYS A 42 4.84 -3.42 3.80
C LYS A 42 4.24 -4.20 4.97
N ALA A 43 2.93 -4.46 4.96
CA ALA A 43 2.28 -5.29 5.96
C ALA A 43 2.82 -6.74 5.93
N LEU A 44 3.00 -7.33 4.75
CA LEU A 44 3.61 -8.65 4.58
C LEU A 44 5.08 -8.65 5.01
N GLN A 45 5.84 -7.61 4.67
CA GLN A 45 7.23 -7.44 5.12
C GLN A 45 7.31 -7.44 6.64
N LYS A 46 6.46 -6.65 7.31
CA LYS A 46 6.38 -6.60 8.78
C LYS A 46 6.00 -7.94 9.37
N MET A 47 4.96 -8.60 8.85
CA MET A 47 4.50 -9.92 9.30
C MET A 47 5.62 -10.97 9.26
N VAL A 48 6.47 -10.96 8.23
CA VAL A 48 7.62 -11.89 8.11
C VAL A 48 8.82 -11.44 8.96
N LYS A 49 8.95 -10.15 9.27
CA LYS A 49 9.95 -9.67 10.23
C LYS A 49 9.60 -10.10 11.66
N ASP A 50 8.34 -9.98 12.03
CA ASP A 50 7.83 -10.31 13.37
C ASP A 50 7.88 -11.84 13.62
N ASP A 51 7.53 -12.66 12.62
CA ASP A 51 7.78 -14.11 12.64
C ASP A 51 8.19 -14.63 11.26
N LYS A 52 9.40 -15.18 11.16
CA LYS A 52 9.97 -15.72 9.91
C LYS A 52 9.15 -16.87 9.34
N LYS A 53 8.41 -17.62 10.16
CA LYS A 53 7.55 -18.72 9.70
C LYS A 53 6.44 -18.22 8.77
N ASN A 54 6.01 -16.96 8.90
CA ASN A 54 4.98 -16.36 8.05
C ASN A 54 5.39 -16.21 6.57
N ILE A 55 6.65 -16.47 6.20
CA ILE A 55 7.09 -16.49 4.80
C ILE A 55 6.25 -17.46 3.94
N VAL A 56 5.71 -18.52 4.54
CA VAL A 56 4.85 -19.49 3.84
C VAL A 56 3.57 -18.83 3.32
N LEU A 57 3.03 -17.82 4.01
CA LEU A 57 1.83 -17.09 3.57
C LEU A 57 2.13 -16.22 2.35
N VAL A 58 3.29 -15.57 2.33
CA VAL A 58 3.74 -14.77 1.17
C VAL A 58 3.96 -15.66 -0.05
N LYS A 59 4.58 -16.83 0.13
CA LYS A 59 4.77 -17.79 -0.96
C LYS A 59 3.44 -18.26 -1.53
N ARG A 60 2.47 -18.64 -0.68
CA ARG A 60 1.11 -19.01 -1.13
C ARG A 60 0.42 -17.89 -1.92
N PHE A 61 0.53 -16.65 -1.46
CA PHE A 61 0.00 -15.49 -2.19
C PHE A 61 0.64 -15.38 -3.59
N LEU A 62 1.97 -15.48 -3.70
CA LEU A 62 2.68 -15.39 -4.98
C LEU A 62 2.34 -16.57 -5.91
N GLU A 63 2.25 -17.79 -5.37
CA GLU A 63 1.84 -19.00 -6.12
C GLU A 63 0.42 -18.90 -6.69
N SER A 64 -0.45 -18.12 -6.06
CA SER A 64 -1.85 -17.99 -6.48
C SER A 64 -2.04 -17.17 -7.77
N GLY A 65 -1.05 -16.36 -8.17
CA GLY A 65 -1.12 -15.52 -9.36
C GLY A 65 -2.38 -14.64 -9.42
N SER A 66 -2.89 -14.42 -10.63
CA SER A 66 -4.08 -13.58 -10.87
C SER A 66 -5.39 -14.39 -10.93
N THR A 67 -5.47 -15.52 -10.21
CA THR A 67 -6.61 -16.46 -10.30
C THR A 67 -7.87 -15.94 -9.62
N GLN A 68 -7.74 -15.06 -8.64
CA GLN A 68 -8.85 -14.49 -7.86
C GLN A 68 -8.60 -13.01 -7.55
N SER A 69 -9.64 -12.33 -7.04
CA SER A 69 -9.48 -10.95 -6.56
C SER A 69 -8.53 -10.91 -5.35
N PRO A 70 -7.80 -9.79 -5.12
CA PRO A 70 -6.93 -9.65 -3.96
C PRO A 70 -7.65 -9.96 -2.63
N LYS A 71 -8.90 -9.49 -2.48
CA LYS A 71 -9.70 -9.74 -1.27
C LYS A 71 -9.87 -11.24 -1.01
N GLU A 72 -10.26 -12.01 -2.02
CA GLU A 72 -10.50 -13.45 -1.86
C GLU A 72 -9.19 -14.23 -1.68
N LEU A 73 -8.12 -13.85 -2.39
CA LEU A 73 -6.80 -14.46 -2.20
C LEU A 73 -6.30 -14.32 -0.77
N PHE A 74 -6.31 -13.09 -0.24
CA PHE A 74 -5.85 -12.82 1.12
C PHE A 74 -6.73 -13.52 2.16
N LYS A 75 -8.06 -13.48 1.97
CA LYS A 75 -9.00 -14.21 2.83
C LYS A 75 -8.71 -15.72 2.84
N GLY A 76 -8.40 -16.31 1.69
CA GLY A 76 -8.05 -17.73 1.56
C GLY A 76 -6.77 -18.15 2.31
N ILE A 77 -5.85 -17.21 2.54
CA ILE A 77 -4.63 -17.44 3.35
C ILE A 77 -4.78 -16.95 4.80
N GLY A 78 -5.99 -16.62 5.24
CA GLY A 78 -6.30 -16.21 6.62
C GLY A 78 -6.00 -14.74 6.93
N ILE A 79 -5.87 -13.88 5.91
CA ILE A 79 -5.59 -12.44 6.07
C ILE A 79 -6.80 -11.63 5.60
N ASP A 80 -7.39 -10.82 6.49
CA ASP A 80 -8.47 -9.91 6.11
C ASP A 80 -7.93 -8.50 5.82
N ILE A 81 -7.70 -8.21 4.54
CA ILE A 81 -7.22 -6.89 4.06
C ILE A 81 -8.30 -5.80 4.12
N THR A 82 -9.54 -6.11 4.51
CA THR A 82 -10.60 -5.09 4.68
C THR A 82 -10.52 -4.40 6.04
N LYS A 83 -9.73 -4.95 6.97
CA LYS A 83 -9.52 -4.41 8.31
C LYS A 83 -8.55 -3.24 8.29
N LYS A 84 -8.89 -2.16 9.01
CA LYS A 84 -8.07 -0.94 9.11
C LYS A 84 -6.68 -1.24 9.66
N GLU A 85 -6.62 -2.17 10.62
CA GLU A 85 -5.42 -2.59 11.33
C GLU A 85 -4.36 -3.14 10.36
N PHE A 86 -4.78 -3.86 9.31
CA PHE A 86 -3.89 -4.38 8.28
C PHE A 86 -3.14 -3.23 7.57
N TRP A 87 -3.85 -2.18 7.17
CA TRP A 87 -3.27 -1.02 6.49
C TRP A 87 -2.37 -0.20 7.42
N LEU A 88 -2.77 -0.05 8.70
CA LEU A 88 -1.96 0.63 9.70
C LEU A 88 -0.61 -0.08 9.94
N ASN A 89 -0.57 -1.42 9.90
CA ASN A 89 0.69 -2.16 9.99
C ASN A 89 1.65 -1.82 8.84
N GLY A 90 1.14 -1.62 7.63
CA GLY A 90 1.93 -1.18 6.49
C GLY A 90 2.50 0.23 6.67
N ILE A 91 1.71 1.15 7.22
CA ILE A 91 2.14 2.52 7.54
C ILE A 91 3.19 2.52 8.66
N GLU A 92 3.00 1.73 9.71
CA GLU A 92 3.94 1.65 10.84
C GLU A 92 5.31 1.14 10.39
N GLU A 93 5.34 0.15 9.48
CA GLU A 93 6.60 -0.32 8.90
C GLU A 93 7.32 0.80 8.12
N ILE A 94 6.58 1.64 7.38
CA ILE A 94 7.16 2.80 6.69
C ILE A 94 7.75 3.78 7.71
N LYS A 95 7.05 4.06 8.80
CA LYS A 95 7.52 4.94 9.88
C LYS A 95 8.79 4.42 10.55
N VAL A 96 8.85 3.11 10.84
CA VAL A 96 10.06 2.46 11.40
C VAL A 96 11.24 2.61 10.46
N LEU A 97 11.04 2.46 9.15
CA LEU A 97 12.11 2.62 8.15
C LEU A 97 12.57 4.08 8.04
N LEU A 98 11.64 5.04 8.09
CA LEU A 98 11.96 6.46 8.06
C LEU A 98 12.81 6.89 9.26
N ASN A 99 12.51 6.39 10.46
CA ASN A 99 13.25 6.72 11.69
C ASN A 99 14.65 6.09 11.78
N LYS A 100 15.04 5.26 10.81
CA LYS A 100 16.38 4.65 10.74
C LYS A 100 17.34 5.41 9.83
N LEU A 101 16.83 6.40 9.09
CA LEU A 101 17.62 7.33 8.30
C LEU A 101 18.16 8.44 9.21
#